data_AF-U6DIJ2-F1
#
_entry.id   AF-U6DIJ2-F1
#
_cell.length_a   1.000
_cell.length_b   1.000
_cell.length_c   1.000
_cell.angle_alpha   90.00
_cell.angle_beta   90.00
_cell.angle_gamma   90.00
#
_symmetry.space_group_name_H-M   'P 1'
#
loop_
_entity.id
_entity.type
_entity.pdbx_description
1 polymer ?
#
loop_
_entity_poly.entity_id
_entity_poly.type
_entity_poly.pdbx_seq_one_letter_code
_entity_poly.pdbx_strand_id
1 'polypeptide(L)'
;HLAPVTHRNRICLLAGSIYEISGNECCLSTGDLIKVTQVRLQKVVCENPGTGQTIEIPPNFCGHFSPLTGPQSYETLEELLSAATQRSRKLPISFMSTHKITTETRVVPRDQPLLLKDVEEYHRTYRARCVLDTGTQHFTLYLPLSQGGPFWEWEPGAPRPLLQALQDPALSDRLFTCPTLPWQSLLLRPQYEIQAIMHMRRTVVKIPSTLEVDVEDVTASSQHIHFIQPLLLSEALARGGPFPLSAEILEVPEGPPIFLNPWAGSLQKGQRLRVHGLASPPWRILVSTKGRKVPRHFMVSGAYQGKLRRGAG
;
A
#
# COMPACT_ATOMS: atom_id res chain seq x y z
N HIS A 1 -7.20 2.21 -13.70
CA HIS A 1 -7.75 1.38 -12.60
C HIS A 1 -7.22 -0.06 -12.69
N LEU A 2 -6.14 -0.38 -11.96
CA LEU A 2 -5.53 -1.73 -11.86
C LEU A 2 -6.31 -2.71 -10.96
N ALA A 3 -7.62 -2.47 -10.75
CA ALA A 3 -8.46 -3.25 -9.83
C ALA A 3 -8.42 -4.78 -10.03
N PRO A 4 -8.28 -5.36 -11.24
CA PRO A 4 -8.18 -6.82 -11.37
C PRO A 4 -6.82 -7.42 -10.97
N VAL A 5 -5.75 -6.62 -10.85
CA VAL A 5 -4.36 -7.11 -10.65
C VAL A 5 -3.93 -7.11 -9.17
N THR A 6 -4.79 -6.69 -8.25
CA THR A 6 -4.44 -6.56 -6.83
C THR A 6 -4.33 -7.90 -6.08
N HIS A 7 -4.55 -9.03 -6.76
CA HIS A 7 -4.47 -10.36 -6.16
C HIS A 7 -3.11 -11.02 -6.39
N ARG A 8 -2.52 -11.55 -5.31
CA ARG A 8 -1.29 -12.34 -5.37
C ARG A 8 -1.48 -13.59 -6.23
N ASN A 9 -0.40 -14.04 -6.87
CA ASN A 9 -0.30 -15.26 -7.69
C ASN A 9 -1.08 -15.27 -9.01
N ARG A 10 -1.52 -14.13 -9.53
CA ARG A 10 -2.04 -14.04 -10.91
C ARG A 10 -0.90 -13.92 -11.93
N ILE A 11 -1.10 -14.54 -13.08
CA ILE A 11 -0.27 -14.38 -14.27
C ILE A 11 -1.01 -13.43 -15.21
N CYS A 12 -0.37 -12.31 -15.56
CA CYS A 12 -0.93 -11.32 -16.45
C CYS A 12 -0.11 -11.25 -17.74
N LEU A 13 -0.82 -11.13 -18.87
CA LEU A 13 -0.27 -10.75 -20.16
C LEU A 13 -0.45 -9.25 -20.34
N LEU A 14 0.61 -8.57 -20.75
CA LEU A 14 0.59 -7.12 -21.00
C LEU A 14 0.17 -6.83 -22.44
N ALA A 15 -0.86 -6.00 -22.62
CA ALA A 15 -1.43 -5.64 -23.92
C ALA A 15 -1.00 -4.22 -24.37
N GLY A 16 0.23 -3.80 -24.05
CA GLY A 16 0.78 -2.50 -24.46
C GLY A 16 2.26 -2.32 -24.08
N SER A 17 2.99 -1.48 -24.83
CA SER A 17 4.39 -1.11 -24.52
C SER A 17 4.45 0.11 -23.62
N ILE A 18 5.27 0.06 -22.57
CA ILE A 18 5.34 1.12 -21.55
C ILE A 18 6.73 1.74 -21.49
N TYR A 19 6.78 3.07 -21.44
CA TYR A 19 7.94 3.86 -21.05
C TYR A 19 7.51 4.81 -19.93
N GLU A 20 8.00 4.62 -18.71
CA GLU A 20 7.77 5.57 -17.62
C GLU A 20 8.77 6.74 -17.72
N ILE A 21 8.24 7.97 -17.79
CA ILE A 21 8.99 9.22 -18.03
C ILE A 21 9.56 9.81 -16.71
N SER A 22 9.39 9.12 -15.58
CA SER A 22 9.66 9.64 -14.23
C SER A 22 10.93 9.08 -13.57
N GLY A 23 11.83 8.46 -14.35
CA GLY A 23 13.18 8.07 -13.88
C GLY A 23 13.32 6.71 -13.22
N ASN A 24 12.25 5.91 -13.14
CA ASN A 24 12.33 4.47 -12.86
C ASN A 24 12.02 3.71 -14.16
N GLU A 25 13.04 3.15 -14.81
CA GLU A 25 12.88 2.45 -16.08
C GLU A 25 12.09 1.13 -15.90
N CYS A 26 10.77 1.18 -16.05
CA CYS A 26 9.93 -0.01 -16.15
C CYS A 26 9.66 -0.32 -17.63
N CYS A 27 10.61 -0.99 -18.30
CA CYS A 27 10.45 -1.40 -19.70
C CYS A 27 9.61 -2.68 -19.79
N LEU A 28 8.30 -2.52 -19.97
CA LEU A 28 7.34 -3.61 -20.20
C LEU A 28 6.93 -3.60 -21.67
N SER A 29 7.05 -4.76 -22.34
CA SER A 29 6.68 -4.92 -23.75
C SER A 29 5.34 -5.63 -23.88
N THR A 30 4.61 -5.32 -24.95
CA THR A 30 3.40 -6.06 -25.32
C THR A 30 3.72 -7.55 -25.47
N GLY A 31 2.92 -8.41 -24.84
CA GLY A 31 3.12 -9.86 -24.82
C GLY A 31 3.97 -10.38 -23.66
N ASP A 32 4.53 -9.50 -22.82
CA ASP A 32 5.26 -9.94 -21.64
C ASP A 32 4.32 -10.61 -20.63
N LEU A 33 4.76 -11.77 -20.13
CA LEU A 33 4.11 -12.49 -19.05
C LEU A 33 4.72 -12.12 -17.72
N ILE A 34 3.89 -11.66 -16.80
CA ILE A 34 4.28 -11.31 -15.44
C ILE A 34 3.50 -12.14 -14.43
N LYS A 35 4.15 -12.56 -13.35
CA LYS A 35 3.51 -13.19 -12.21
C LYS A 35 3.57 -12.26 -11.02
N VAL A 36 2.40 -11.85 -10.52
CA VAL A 36 2.28 -11.01 -9.33
C VAL A 36 2.67 -11.81 -8.10
N THR A 37 3.75 -11.40 -7.43
CA THR A 37 4.23 -12.05 -6.22
C THR A 37 3.72 -11.34 -4.97
N GLN A 38 3.64 -10.01 -5.01
CA GLN A 38 3.22 -9.21 -3.87
C GLN A 38 2.53 -7.92 -4.31
N VAL A 39 1.59 -7.45 -3.50
CA VAL A 39 1.02 -6.11 -3.58
C VAL A 39 1.32 -5.41 -2.26
N ARG A 40 1.87 -4.21 -2.32
CA ARG A 40 2.30 -3.44 -1.15
C ARG A 40 1.67 -2.04 -1.19
N LEU A 41 1.09 -1.61 -0.07
CA LEU A 41 0.68 -0.22 0.10
C LEU A 41 1.94 0.65 0.23
N GLN A 42 2.13 1.59 -0.69
CA GLN A 42 3.26 2.53 -0.67
C GLN A 42 2.96 3.75 0.19
N LYS A 43 1.83 4.39 -0.08
CA LYS A 43 1.34 5.57 0.63
C LYS A 43 -0.16 5.70 0.48
N VAL A 44 -0.75 6.57 1.27
CA VAL A 44 -2.15 6.97 1.10
C VAL A 44 -2.18 8.47 0.89
N VAL A 45 -2.84 8.90 -0.18
CA VAL A 45 -3.09 10.31 -0.41
C VAL A 45 -4.44 10.64 0.20
N CYS A 46 -4.43 11.45 1.26
CA CYS A 46 -5.63 12.04 1.82
C CYS A 46 -6.01 13.23 0.95
N GLU A 47 -7.25 13.28 0.48
CA GLU A 47 -7.76 14.34 -0.38
C GLU A 47 -8.90 15.08 0.34
N ASN A 48 -8.81 16.41 0.40
CA ASN A 48 -9.91 17.24 0.90
C ASN A 48 -10.93 17.45 -0.23
N PRO A 49 -12.18 16.96 -0.10
CA PRO A 49 -13.17 17.04 -1.18
C PRO A 49 -13.59 18.49 -1.49
N GLY A 50 -13.54 19.39 -0.50
CA GLY A 50 -13.96 20.78 -0.66
C GLY A 50 -12.91 21.68 -1.30
N THR A 51 -11.62 21.45 -1.01
CA THR A 51 -10.52 22.32 -1.48
C THR A 51 -9.65 21.67 -2.55
N GLY A 52 -9.73 20.35 -2.75
CA GLY A 52 -8.84 19.58 -3.62
C GLY A 52 -7.40 19.48 -3.11
N GLN A 53 -7.11 19.97 -1.89
CA GLN A 53 -5.79 19.85 -1.29
C GLN A 53 -5.50 18.38 -0.94
N THR A 54 -4.24 17.97 -1.07
CA THR A 54 -3.81 16.60 -0.79
C THR A 54 -2.70 16.58 0.26
N ILE A 55 -2.74 15.57 1.13
CA ILE A 55 -1.70 15.28 2.13
C ILE A 55 -1.32 13.80 1.97
N GLU A 56 -0.03 13.52 1.84
CA GLU A 56 0.46 12.14 1.79
C GLU A 56 0.76 11.62 3.19
N ILE A 57 0.21 10.46 3.52
CA ILE A 57 0.48 9.77 4.79
C ILE A 57 1.13 8.40 4.53
N PRO A 58 2.05 7.97 5.41
CA PRO A 58 2.73 6.70 5.26
C PRO A 58 1.82 5.51 5.67
N PRO A 59 2.08 4.28 5.21
CA PRO A 59 1.27 3.11 5.53
C PRO A 59 1.18 2.76 7.02
N ASN A 60 2.18 3.19 7.81
CA ASN A 60 2.27 2.98 9.26
C ASN A 60 1.74 4.17 10.07
N PHE A 61 1.00 5.08 9.44
CA PHE A 61 0.39 6.22 10.12
C PHE A 61 -0.54 5.77 11.25
N CYS A 62 -0.30 6.28 12.47
CA CYS A 62 -1.00 5.88 13.69
C CYS A 62 -2.32 6.64 13.95
N GLY A 63 -2.90 7.27 12.93
CA GLY A 63 -4.20 7.93 13.06
C GLY A 63 -5.36 6.94 13.01
N HIS A 64 -6.45 7.32 13.68
CA HIS A 64 -7.71 6.60 13.61
C HIS A 64 -8.64 7.30 12.61
N PHE A 65 -9.23 6.52 11.71
CA PHE A 65 -10.14 6.97 10.69
C PHE A 65 -11.53 6.47 11.05
N SER A 66 -12.47 7.39 11.17
CA SER A 66 -13.89 7.05 11.32
C SER A 66 -14.56 7.23 9.98
N PRO A 67 -15.12 6.17 9.37
CA PRO A 67 -15.88 6.32 8.14
C PRO A 67 -17.13 7.15 8.45
N LEU A 68 -17.45 8.09 7.57
CA LEU A 68 -18.64 8.90 7.71
C LEU A 68 -19.81 8.09 7.17
N THR A 69 -20.78 7.80 8.04
CA THR A 69 -21.94 6.97 7.73
C THR A 69 -23.16 7.85 7.49
N GLY A 70 -23.49 8.11 6.22
CA GLY A 70 -24.78 8.63 5.81
C GLY A 70 -25.36 7.71 4.73
N PRO A 71 -26.33 6.84 5.02
CA PRO A 71 -26.87 5.89 4.03
C PRO A 71 -27.78 6.55 2.98
N GLN A 72 -28.17 7.82 3.17
CA GLN A 72 -29.17 8.49 2.34
C GLN A 72 -28.79 9.97 2.16
N SER A 73 -28.83 10.42 0.90
CA SER A 73 -28.98 11.84 0.59
C SER A 73 -30.43 12.25 0.86
N TYR A 74 -30.61 13.30 1.64
CA TYR A 74 -31.91 13.94 1.85
C TYR A 74 -32.01 15.19 0.98
N GLU A 75 -33.09 15.34 0.21
CA GLU A 75 -33.27 16.48 -0.69
C GLU A 75 -33.58 17.77 0.08
N THR A 76 -34.12 17.66 1.28
CA THR A 76 -34.43 18.81 2.15
C THR A 76 -34.02 18.56 3.61
N LEU A 77 -33.89 19.65 4.37
CA LEU A 77 -33.69 19.56 5.83
C LEU A 77 -34.89 18.90 6.53
N GLU A 78 -36.10 19.12 6.01
CA GLU A 78 -37.32 18.48 6.49
C GLU A 78 -37.25 16.94 6.36
N GLU A 79 -36.80 16.45 5.20
CA GLU A 79 -36.60 15.02 4.98
C GLU A 79 -35.58 14.43 5.95
N LEU A 80 -34.44 15.11 6.15
CA LEU A 80 -33.41 14.69 7.11
C LEU A 80 -33.98 14.59 8.53
N LEU A 81 -34.73 15.61 8.96
CA LEU A 81 -35.38 15.67 10.26
C LEU A 81 -36.43 14.58 10.46
N SER A 82 -37.27 14.35 9.44
CA SER A 82 -38.30 13.32 9.48
C SER A 82 -37.67 11.92 9.58
N ALA A 83 -36.60 11.65 8.81
CA ALA A 83 -35.87 10.40 8.87
C ALA A 83 -35.19 10.18 10.23
N ALA A 84 -34.58 11.22 10.80
CA ALA A 84 -33.99 11.13 12.12
C ALA A 84 -35.03 10.88 13.23
N THR A 85 -36.20 11.51 13.12
CA THR A 85 -37.33 11.30 14.04
C THR A 85 -37.88 9.88 13.93
N GLN A 86 -38.02 9.34 12.72
CA GLN A 86 -38.42 7.94 12.48
C GLN A 86 -37.43 6.94 13.10
N ARG A 87 -36.12 7.26 13.07
CA ARG A 87 -35.07 6.49 13.74
C ARG A 87 -35.02 6.73 15.27
N SER A 88 -35.99 7.44 15.83
CA SER A 88 -36.07 7.81 17.26
C SER A 88 -34.85 8.56 17.77
N ARG A 89 -34.19 9.32 16.88
CA ARG A 89 -32.98 10.06 17.21
C ARG A 89 -33.32 11.39 17.88
N LYS A 90 -32.61 11.70 18.95
CA LYS A 90 -32.76 12.98 19.65
C LYS A 90 -31.78 14.00 19.10
N LEU A 91 -32.22 15.24 18.96
CA LEU A 91 -31.35 16.38 18.69
C LEU A 91 -30.31 16.55 19.82
N PRO A 92 -29.08 16.97 19.52
CA PRO A 92 -28.64 17.49 18.23
C PRO A 92 -28.16 16.42 17.23
N ILE A 93 -28.36 16.70 15.94
CA ILE A 93 -27.91 15.83 14.84
C ILE A 93 -26.87 16.60 14.04
N SER A 94 -25.75 15.96 13.72
CA SER A 94 -24.77 16.54 12.81
C SER A 94 -25.15 16.17 11.38
N PHE A 95 -24.99 17.10 10.44
CA PHE A 95 -25.22 16.85 9.03
C PHE A 95 -24.31 17.72 8.17
N MET A 96 -24.28 17.47 6.87
CA MET A 96 -23.57 18.30 5.91
C MET A 96 -24.28 18.34 4.57
N SER A 97 -24.01 19.37 3.78
CA SER A 97 -24.54 19.52 2.41
C SER A 97 -23.43 19.47 1.39
N THR A 98 -23.65 18.78 0.28
CA THR A 98 -22.75 18.79 -0.88
C THR A 98 -22.87 20.08 -1.69
N HIS A 99 -23.86 20.92 -1.38
CA HIS A 99 -24.07 22.23 -1.97
C HIS A 99 -23.65 23.34 -1.02
N LYS A 100 -23.26 24.48 -1.59
CA LYS A 100 -23.00 25.69 -0.80
C LYS A 100 -24.34 26.20 -0.27
N ILE A 101 -24.42 26.49 1.03
CA ILE A 101 -25.64 27.06 1.61
C ILE A 101 -25.41 28.55 1.77
N THR A 102 -26.20 29.37 1.08
CA THR A 102 -26.12 30.83 1.19
C THR A 102 -27.26 31.30 2.07
N THR A 103 -26.93 31.86 3.23
CA THR A 103 -27.88 32.51 4.14
C THR A 103 -27.67 34.03 4.09
N GLU A 104 -28.63 34.80 4.59
CA GLU A 104 -28.53 36.27 4.66
C GLU A 104 -27.30 36.74 5.44
N THR A 105 -26.85 35.95 6.42
CA THR A 105 -25.74 36.31 7.30
C THR A 105 -24.41 35.71 6.86
N ARG A 106 -24.42 34.51 6.25
CA ARG A 106 -23.20 33.75 5.91
C ARG A 106 -23.37 32.74 4.78
N VAL A 107 -22.24 32.41 4.17
CA VAL A 107 -22.11 31.28 3.24
C VAL A 107 -21.46 30.10 3.97
N VAL A 108 -22.14 28.95 3.96
CA VAL A 108 -21.59 27.67 4.40
C VAL A 108 -21.00 26.96 3.17
N PRO A 109 -19.69 26.63 3.18
CA PRO A 109 -19.06 25.85 2.13
C PRO A 109 -19.69 24.45 1.97
N ARG A 110 -19.44 23.84 0.80
CA ARG A 110 -19.78 22.43 0.55
C ARG A 110 -19.02 21.54 1.53
N ASP A 111 -19.64 20.44 1.93
CA ASP A 111 -19.07 19.40 2.80
C ASP A 111 -18.56 19.94 4.15
N GLN A 112 -19.16 21.05 4.60
CA GLN A 112 -18.92 21.61 5.92
C GLN A 112 -19.94 21.06 6.92
N PRO A 113 -19.51 20.45 8.04
CA PRO A 113 -20.41 19.93 9.05
C PRO A 113 -21.18 21.04 9.78
N LEU A 114 -22.46 20.79 9.96
CA LEU A 114 -23.43 21.61 10.69
C LEU A 114 -24.07 20.77 11.80
N LEU A 115 -24.25 21.39 12.96
CA LEU A 115 -24.91 20.75 14.09
C LEU A 115 -26.33 21.31 14.22
N LEU A 116 -27.32 20.54 13.80
CA LEU A 116 -28.73 20.82 14.01
C LEU A 116 -29.05 20.70 15.50
N LYS A 117 -29.33 21.81 16.17
CA LYS A 117 -29.59 21.87 17.61
C LYS A 117 -31.06 21.75 17.95
N ASP A 118 -31.89 22.48 17.23
CA ASP A 118 -33.33 22.58 17.50
C ASP A 118 -34.10 23.00 16.24
N VAL A 119 -35.42 22.89 16.29
CA VAL A 119 -36.34 23.45 15.29
C VAL A 119 -37.19 24.51 15.97
N GLU A 120 -36.99 25.77 15.58
CA GLU A 120 -37.66 26.93 16.17
C GLU A 120 -38.76 27.45 15.23
N GLU A 121 -39.89 27.88 15.78
CA GLU A 121 -40.94 28.56 15.02
C GLU A 121 -40.66 30.07 14.94
N TYR A 122 -40.59 30.61 13.73
CA TYR A 122 -40.38 32.03 13.49
C TYR A 122 -41.38 32.55 12.45
N HIS A 123 -42.24 33.50 12.84
CA HIS A 123 -43.28 34.08 11.97
C HIS A 123 -44.13 33.03 11.20
N ARG A 124 -44.64 32.01 11.88
CA ARG A 124 -45.42 30.89 11.30
C ARG A 124 -44.65 30.00 10.30
N THR A 125 -43.31 30.08 10.30
CA THR A 125 -42.44 29.19 9.52
C THR A 125 -41.46 28.50 10.46
N TYR A 126 -41.33 27.18 10.33
CA TYR A 126 -40.34 26.42 11.09
C TYR A 126 -38.97 26.58 10.46
N ARG A 127 -37.97 26.85 11.31
CA ARG A 127 -36.56 26.98 10.91
C ARG A 127 -35.68 26.08 11.78
N ALA A 128 -34.77 25.39 11.11
CA ALA A 128 -33.74 24.59 11.72
C ALA A 128 -32.65 25.50 12.30
N ARG A 129 -32.46 25.46 13.62
CA ARG A 129 -31.33 26.10 14.29
C ARG A 129 -30.10 25.21 14.14
N CYS A 130 -29.17 25.64 13.30
CA CYS A 130 -27.94 24.94 12.99
C CYS A 130 -26.74 25.70 13.58
N VAL A 131 -25.74 25.00 14.08
CA VAL A 131 -24.47 25.59 14.53
C VAL A 131 -23.37 25.16 13.58
N LEU A 132 -22.70 26.14 12.99
CA LEU A 132 -21.49 25.96 12.20
C LEU A 132 -20.27 26.16 13.10
N ASP A 133 -19.44 25.13 13.23
CA ASP A 133 -18.16 25.19 13.92
C ASP A 133 -17.02 25.37 12.90
N THR A 134 -16.32 26.51 13.01
CA THR A 134 -15.16 26.85 12.16
C THR A 134 -13.83 26.57 12.86
N GLY A 135 -13.83 25.89 14.02
CA GLY A 135 -12.67 25.62 14.87
C GLY A 135 -12.22 26.81 15.73
N THR A 136 -12.45 28.05 15.27
CA THR A 136 -12.12 29.28 16.00
C THR A 136 -13.34 29.99 16.58
N GLN A 137 -14.50 29.87 15.92
CA GLN A 137 -15.76 30.47 16.33
C GLN A 137 -16.95 29.59 15.93
N HIS A 138 -18.03 29.68 16.71
CA HIS A 138 -19.29 28.99 16.45
C HIS A 138 -20.32 30.01 15.96
N PHE A 139 -21.04 29.67 14.88
CA PHE A 139 -22.05 30.53 14.29
C PHE A 139 -23.40 29.83 14.28
N THR A 140 -24.41 30.49 14.83
CA THR A 140 -25.79 30.00 14.75
C THR A 140 -26.41 30.48 13.44
N LEU A 141 -26.95 29.54 12.68
CA LEU A 141 -27.64 29.73 11.41
C LEU A 141 -29.08 29.24 11.55
N TYR A 142 -30.01 29.96 10.93
CA TYR A 142 -31.41 29.59 10.88
C TYR A 142 -31.76 29.23 9.45
N LEU A 143 -31.83 27.92 9.18
CA LEU A 143 -32.11 27.40 7.85
C LEU A 143 -33.60 27.06 7.72
N PRO A 144 -34.26 27.40 6.60
CA PRO A 144 -35.63 26.95 6.36
C PRO A 144 -35.66 25.42 6.24
N LEU A 145 -36.73 24.76 6.70
CA LEU A 145 -36.86 23.30 6.54
C LEU A 145 -36.91 22.87 5.07
N SER A 146 -37.43 23.74 4.21
CA SER A 146 -37.43 23.60 2.75
C SER A 146 -36.07 23.87 2.10
N GLN A 147 -35.01 24.14 2.87
CA GLN A 147 -33.67 24.31 2.32
C GLN A 147 -33.31 23.08 1.50
N GLY A 148 -33.01 23.29 0.22
CA GLY A 148 -32.65 22.23 -0.72
C GLY A 148 -31.23 21.73 -0.51
N GLY A 149 -31.09 20.42 -0.62
CA GLY A 149 -29.87 19.62 -0.45
C GLY A 149 -29.23 19.22 -1.78
N PRO A 150 -28.45 18.13 -1.82
CA PRO A 150 -28.57 16.99 -0.90
C PRO A 150 -27.83 17.17 0.45
N PHE A 151 -28.44 16.64 1.51
CA PHE A 151 -27.90 16.57 2.87
C PHE A 151 -27.56 15.15 3.28
N TRP A 152 -26.55 15.02 4.11
CA TRP A 152 -26.09 13.75 4.66
C TRP A 152 -25.99 13.87 6.17
N GLU A 153 -26.52 12.89 6.88
CA GLU A 153 -26.30 12.78 8.32
C GLU A 153 -24.81 12.50 8.58
N TRP A 154 -24.20 13.30 9.46
CA TRP A 154 -22.79 13.26 9.83
C TRP A 154 -22.63 12.42 11.09
N GLU A 155 -22.31 11.15 10.91
CA GLU A 155 -21.97 10.25 12.00
C GLU A 155 -20.57 9.67 11.80
N PRO A 156 -19.65 9.91 12.74
CA PRO A 156 -18.41 9.15 12.76
C PRO A 156 -18.75 7.71 13.16
N GLY A 157 -18.58 6.79 12.20
CA GLY A 157 -18.58 5.36 12.50
C GLY A 157 -17.42 4.98 13.43
N ALA A 158 -17.38 3.71 13.83
CA ALA A 158 -16.36 3.21 14.74
C ALA A 158 -14.94 3.54 14.22
N PRO A 159 -14.11 4.23 15.05
CA PRO A 159 -12.75 4.61 14.66
C PRO A 159 -11.91 3.35 14.43
N ARG A 160 -11.15 3.35 13.34
CA ARG A 160 -10.33 2.21 12.94
C ARG A 160 -8.97 2.65 12.42
N PRO A 161 -7.91 1.82 12.55
CA PRO A 161 -6.61 2.11 11.97
C PRO A 161 -6.67 2.22 10.44
N LEU A 162 -5.71 2.94 9.86
CA LEU A 162 -5.62 3.17 8.40
C LEU A 162 -5.76 1.88 7.57
N LEU A 163 -5.00 0.84 7.91
CA LEU A 163 -5.03 -0.43 7.16
C LEU A 163 -6.40 -1.10 7.19
N GLN A 164 -7.11 -1.02 8.33
CA GLN A 164 -8.44 -1.59 8.46
C GLN A 164 -9.50 -0.77 7.69
N ALA A 165 -9.32 0.55 7.61
CA ALA A 165 -10.16 1.42 6.78
C ALA A 165 -10.03 1.08 5.28
N LEU A 166 -8.82 0.76 4.82
CA LEU A 166 -8.54 0.45 3.42
C LEU A 166 -8.92 -0.98 3.00
N GLN A 167 -8.99 -1.92 3.95
CA GLN A 167 -9.30 -3.32 3.69
C GLN A 167 -10.78 -3.57 3.42
N ASP A 168 -11.67 -2.68 3.86
CA ASP A 168 -13.11 -2.81 3.73
C ASP A 168 -13.59 -2.24 2.39
N PRO A 169 -14.02 -3.07 1.42
CA PRO A 169 -14.44 -2.60 0.10
C PRO A 169 -15.68 -1.71 0.17
N ALA A 170 -16.54 -1.87 1.19
CA ALA A 170 -17.72 -1.04 1.36
C ALA A 170 -17.40 0.41 1.74
N LEU A 171 -16.16 0.66 2.16
CA LEU A 171 -15.65 1.97 2.52
C LEU A 171 -14.79 2.61 1.43
N SER A 172 -14.61 1.95 0.27
CA SER A 172 -13.96 2.58 -0.87
C SER A 172 -14.74 3.82 -1.30
N ASP A 173 -14.04 4.92 -1.56
CA ASP A 173 -14.63 6.22 -1.95
C ASP A 173 -15.56 6.86 -0.90
N ARG A 174 -15.54 6.38 0.36
CA ARG A 174 -16.22 7.08 1.46
C ARG A 174 -15.36 8.17 2.06
N LEU A 175 -16.05 9.19 2.59
CA LEU A 175 -15.43 10.22 3.40
C LEU A 175 -15.08 9.66 4.78
N PHE A 176 -13.94 10.09 5.30
CA PHE A 176 -13.46 9.78 6.63
C PHE A 176 -13.22 11.05 7.42
N THR A 177 -13.26 10.93 8.74
CA THR A 177 -12.73 11.93 9.65
C THR A 177 -11.54 11.36 10.43
N CYS A 178 -10.53 12.19 10.68
CA CYS A 178 -9.32 11.80 11.36
C CYS A 178 -8.82 12.96 12.23
N PRO A 179 -8.93 12.90 13.57
CA PRO A 179 -8.57 14.00 14.47
C PRO A 179 -7.10 14.43 14.39
N THR A 180 -6.22 13.56 13.89
CA THR A 180 -4.78 13.84 13.72
C THR A 180 -4.47 14.61 12.44
N LEU A 181 -5.44 14.78 11.55
CA LEU A 181 -5.31 15.54 10.32
C LEU A 181 -6.08 16.86 10.43
N PRO A 182 -5.64 17.92 9.75
CA PRO A 182 -6.22 19.26 9.90
C PRO A 182 -7.61 19.41 9.25
N TRP A 183 -8.13 18.37 8.60
CA TRP A 183 -9.39 18.41 7.86
C TRP A 183 -10.49 17.65 8.58
N GLN A 184 -11.69 18.23 8.56
CA GLN A 184 -12.88 17.62 9.16
C GLN A 184 -13.37 16.40 8.36
N SER A 185 -13.22 16.44 7.04
CA SER A 185 -13.52 15.36 6.09
C SER A 185 -12.38 15.14 5.10
N LEU A 186 -12.16 13.89 4.71
CA LEU A 186 -11.14 13.52 3.72
C LEU A 186 -11.50 12.21 2.99
N LEU A 187 -11.05 12.08 1.76
CA LEU A 187 -11.06 10.82 1.01
C LEU A 187 -9.70 10.13 1.14
N LEU A 188 -9.71 8.81 1.30
CA LEU A 188 -8.50 7.99 1.31
C LEU A 188 -8.25 7.44 -0.09
N ARG A 189 -7.17 7.89 -0.74
CA ARG A 189 -6.70 7.39 -2.04
C ARG A 189 -5.43 6.54 -1.84
N PRO A 190 -5.56 5.22 -1.59
CA PRO A 190 -4.39 4.37 -1.42
C PRO A 190 -3.62 4.22 -2.73
N GLN A 191 -2.30 4.30 -2.65
CA GLN A 191 -1.39 4.02 -3.77
C GLN A 191 -0.60 2.75 -3.46
N TYR A 192 -0.70 1.78 -4.37
CA TYR A 192 -0.08 0.48 -4.24
C TYR A 192 1.10 0.34 -5.19
N GLU A 193 2.04 -0.52 -4.85
CA GLU A 193 3.06 -1.05 -5.74
C GLU A 193 2.81 -2.55 -5.90
N ILE A 194 2.72 -2.98 -7.15
CA ILE A 194 2.69 -4.38 -7.52
C ILE A 194 4.13 -4.82 -7.73
N GLN A 195 4.51 -5.90 -7.06
CA GLN A 195 5.78 -6.57 -7.28
C GLN A 195 5.50 -7.85 -8.08
N ALA A 196 6.20 -7.98 -9.20
CA ALA A 196 6.02 -9.08 -10.12
C ALA A 196 7.35 -9.62 -10.61
N ILE A 197 7.36 -10.90 -10.96
CA ILE A 197 8.48 -11.53 -11.68
C ILE A 197 8.04 -11.76 -13.12
N MET A 198 8.91 -11.43 -14.07
CA MET A 198 8.65 -11.70 -15.48
C MET A 198 9.17 -13.10 -15.82
N HIS A 199 8.55 -13.77 -16.79
CA HIS A 199 8.96 -15.12 -17.16
C HIS A 199 10.44 -15.20 -17.58
N MET A 200 10.94 -14.21 -18.33
CA MET A 200 12.30 -14.22 -18.92
C MET A 200 13.29 -13.25 -18.24
N ARG A 201 12.90 -12.52 -17.19
CA ARG A 201 13.78 -11.56 -16.51
C ARG A 201 14.05 -11.95 -15.05
N ARG A 202 15.26 -11.61 -14.61
CA ARG A 202 15.77 -11.94 -13.27
C ARG A 202 15.25 -11.02 -12.17
N THR A 203 14.91 -9.79 -12.53
CA THR A 203 14.58 -8.73 -11.58
C THR A 203 13.11 -8.76 -11.22
N VAL A 204 12.82 -8.55 -9.93
CA VAL A 204 11.46 -8.21 -9.50
C VAL A 204 11.14 -6.82 -10.05
N VAL A 205 10.11 -6.76 -10.89
CA VAL A 205 9.59 -5.51 -11.43
C VAL A 205 8.63 -4.92 -10.42
N LYS A 206 8.77 -3.61 -10.20
CA LYS A 206 7.89 -2.81 -9.36
C LYS A 206 7.02 -1.96 -10.26
N ILE A 207 5.71 -2.14 -10.18
CA ILE A 207 4.73 -1.46 -11.02
C ILE A 207 3.85 -0.60 -10.11
N PRO A 208 3.90 0.73 -10.21
CA PRO A 208 3.05 1.59 -9.40
C PRO A 208 1.59 1.48 -9.87
N SER A 209 0.65 1.55 -8.93
CA SER A 209 -0.79 1.46 -9.24
C SER A 209 -1.34 2.66 -10.01
N THR A 210 -0.55 3.72 -10.13
CA THR A 210 -0.85 4.92 -10.93
C THR A 210 -0.56 4.73 -12.41
N LEU A 211 0.15 3.66 -12.78
CA LEU A 211 0.47 3.36 -14.17
C LEU A 211 -0.75 2.78 -14.89
N GLU A 212 -1.10 3.35 -16.05
CA GLU A 212 -2.18 2.86 -16.89
C GLU A 212 -1.65 1.78 -17.82
N VAL A 213 -2.16 0.56 -17.66
CA VAL A 213 -1.72 -0.61 -18.42
C VAL A 213 -2.90 -1.54 -18.67
N ASP A 214 -3.03 -2.00 -19.91
CA ASP A 214 -3.96 -3.06 -20.26
C ASP A 214 -3.34 -4.43 -19.96
N VAL A 215 -4.08 -5.21 -19.17
CA VAL A 215 -3.63 -6.49 -18.62
C VAL A 215 -4.72 -7.53 -18.80
N GLU A 216 -4.33 -8.71 -19.28
CA GLU A 216 -5.20 -9.87 -19.39
C GLU A 216 -4.77 -10.94 -18.38
N ASP A 217 -5.70 -11.47 -17.58
CA ASP A 217 -5.42 -12.58 -16.68
C ASP A 217 -5.39 -13.90 -17.46
N VAL A 218 -4.19 -14.44 -17.64
CA VAL A 218 -3.93 -15.68 -18.39
C VAL A 218 -3.53 -16.83 -17.46
N THR A 219 -3.83 -16.73 -16.15
CA THR A 219 -3.45 -17.73 -15.15
C THR A 219 -3.94 -19.13 -15.50
N ALA A 220 -5.16 -19.26 -16.02
CA ALA A 220 -5.76 -20.55 -16.36
C ALA A 220 -5.09 -21.21 -17.59
N SER A 221 -4.70 -20.43 -18.60
CA SER A 221 -4.08 -20.92 -19.84
C SER A 221 -2.56 -21.10 -19.71
N SER A 222 -1.92 -20.48 -18.73
CA SER A 222 -0.46 -20.42 -18.56
C SER A 222 0.10 -21.37 -17.51
N GLN A 223 -0.60 -22.46 -17.17
CA GLN A 223 -0.17 -23.41 -16.12
C GLN A 223 1.17 -24.10 -16.41
N HIS A 224 1.56 -24.18 -17.68
CA HIS A 224 2.81 -24.77 -18.16
C HIS A 224 4.01 -23.81 -18.05
N ILE A 225 3.79 -22.55 -17.67
CA ILE A 225 4.81 -21.50 -17.63
C ILE A 225 5.42 -21.45 -16.23
N HIS A 226 6.71 -21.72 -16.17
CA HIS A 226 7.47 -21.69 -14.92
C HIS A 226 8.17 -20.35 -14.75
N PHE A 227 7.71 -19.54 -13.80
CA PHE A 227 8.41 -18.33 -13.40
C PHE A 227 9.60 -18.70 -12.53
N ILE A 228 10.80 -18.39 -13.01
CA ILE A 228 12.05 -18.66 -12.30
C ILE A 228 12.39 -17.41 -11.48
N GLN A 229 12.41 -17.54 -10.15
CA GLN A 229 12.98 -16.51 -9.28
C GLN A 229 14.46 -16.84 -9.04
N PRO A 230 15.42 -16.13 -9.65
CA PRO A 230 16.82 -16.29 -9.30
C PRO A 230 17.02 -15.83 -7.85
N LEU A 231 17.75 -16.63 -7.09
CA LEU A 231 18.13 -16.30 -5.72
C LEU A 231 19.65 -16.21 -5.66
N LEU A 232 20.16 -15.24 -4.92
CA LEU A 232 21.57 -15.28 -4.51
C LEU A 232 21.78 -16.49 -3.59
N LEU A 233 22.99 -17.05 -3.61
CA LEU A 233 23.31 -18.19 -2.73
C LEU A 233 23.11 -17.82 -1.24
N SER A 234 23.38 -16.56 -0.87
CA SER A 234 23.11 -16.04 0.47
C SER A 234 21.63 -16.06 0.84
N GLU A 235 20.75 -15.69 -0.08
CA GLU A 235 19.29 -15.69 0.11
C GLU A 235 18.76 -17.12 0.20
N ALA A 236 19.24 -18.03 -0.66
CA ALA A 236 18.89 -19.45 -0.62
C ALA A 236 19.27 -20.09 0.73
N LEU A 237 20.43 -19.74 1.29
CA LEU A 237 20.88 -20.21 2.60
C LEU A 237 20.09 -19.57 3.76
N ALA A 238 19.78 -18.27 3.67
CA ALA A 238 19.01 -17.54 4.68
C ALA A 238 17.57 -18.07 4.83
N ARG A 239 16.98 -18.62 3.77
CA ARG A 239 15.64 -19.24 3.81
C ARG A 239 15.56 -20.49 4.67
N GLY A 240 16.68 -21.10 5.06
CA GLY A 240 16.72 -22.13 6.11
C GLY A 240 16.11 -23.50 5.76
N GLY A 241 15.63 -23.73 4.54
CA GLY A 241 15.20 -25.05 4.06
C GLY A 241 13.86 -25.05 3.32
N PRO A 242 13.35 -26.24 2.93
CA PRO A 242 13.88 -27.58 3.22
C PRO A 242 15.13 -27.93 2.40
N PHE A 243 16.11 -28.60 3.02
CA PHE A 243 17.30 -29.13 2.36
C PHE A 243 17.20 -30.66 2.21
N PRO A 244 17.81 -31.28 1.17
CA PRO A 244 18.64 -30.65 0.15
C PRO A 244 17.84 -29.87 -0.89
N LEU A 245 18.23 -28.63 -1.14
CA LEU A 245 17.63 -27.76 -2.15
C LEU A 245 18.32 -28.01 -3.50
N SER A 246 17.55 -28.36 -4.52
CA SER A 246 18.06 -28.41 -5.90
C SER A 246 17.95 -27.03 -6.53
N ALA A 247 19.06 -26.49 -7.02
CA ALA A 247 19.11 -25.18 -7.67
C ALA A 247 19.90 -25.28 -8.98
N GLU A 248 19.60 -24.44 -9.96
CA GLU A 248 20.36 -24.34 -11.20
C GLU A 248 21.23 -23.07 -11.19
N ILE A 249 22.46 -23.17 -11.68
CA ILE A 249 23.36 -22.02 -11.80
C ILE A 249 22.90 -21.18 -12.99
N LEU A 250 22.26 -20.04 -12.72
CA LEU A 250 21.83 -19.11 -13.76
C LEU A 250 22.94 -18.13 -14.17
N GLU A 251 23.93 -17.93 -13.30
CA GLU A 251 25.07 -17.03 -13.49
C GLU A 251 26.25 -17.44 -12.61
N VAL A 252 27.46 -17.13 -13.07
CA VAL A 252 28.74 -17.40 -12.40
C VAL A 252 29.41 -16.04 -12.16
N PRO A 253 30.14 -15.83 -11.05
CA PRO A 253 30.82 -14.56 -10.80
C PRO A 253 31.72 -14.13 -11.95
N GLU A 254 31.60 -12.89 -12.40
CA GLU A 254 32.52 -12.29 -13.37
C GLU A 254 33.81 -11.85 -12.65
N GLY A 255 34.93 -12.45 -13.03
CA GLY A 255 36.26 -12.12 -12.49
C GLY A 255 37.06 -13.33 -12.03
N PRO A 256 38.32 -13.12 -11.62
CA PRO A 256 39.17 -14.20 -11.13
C PRO A 256 38.57 -14.81 -9.85
N PRO A 257 38.57 -16.15 -9.72
CA PRO A 257 37.97 -16.81 -8.56
C PRO A 257 38.68 -16.37 -7.27
N ILE A 258 37.90 -15.99 -6.26
CA ILE A 258 38.40 -15.58 -4.93
C ILE A 258 39.19 -16.71 -4.26
N PHE A 259 38.86 -17.95 -4.58
CA PHE A 259 39.55 -19.15 -4.11
C PHE A 259 40.18 -19.89 -5.28
N LEU A 260 41.49 -20.12 -5.19
CA LEU A 260 42.20 -21.06 -6.06
C LEU A 260 41.80 -22.47 -5.65
N ASN A 261 40.71 -22.98 -6.24
CA ASN A 261 40.24 -24.32 -6.00
C ASN A 261 39.85 -25.00 -7.33
N PRO A 262 40.02 -26.33 -7.44
CA PRO A 262 39.75 -27.05 -8.69
C PRO A 262 38.25 -27.17 -9.02
N TRP A 263 37.36 -26.92 -8.05
CA TRP A 263 35.92 -27.05 -8.23
C TRP A 263 35.23 -25.77 -8.72
N ALA A 264 35.82 -24.59 -8.52
CA ALA A 264 35.26 -23.31 -8.97
C ALA A 264 35.15 -23.26 -10.50
N GLY A 265 36.13 -23.80 -11.22
CA GLY A 265 36.07 -23.93 -12.68
C GLY A 265 35.03 -24.95 -13.17
N SER A 266 34.52 -25.80 -12.28
CA SER A 266 33.46 -26.76 -12.62
C SER A 266 32.05 -26.19 -12.48
N LEU A 267 31.89 -25.04 -11.82
CA LEU A 267 30.61 -24.36 -11.65
C LEU A 267 30.26 -23.59 -12.93
N GLN A 268 29.41 -24.17 -13.76
CA GLN A 268 29.00 -23.59 -15.03
C GLN A 268 27.52 -23.22 -15.05
N LYS A 269 27.18 -22.18 -15.83
CA LYS A 269 25.77 -21.84 -16.09
C LYS A 269 25.02 -23.06 -16.65
N GLY A 270 23.81 -23.30 -16.16
CA GLY A 270 22.97 -24.44 -16.51
C GLY A 270 23.21 -25.69 -15.66
N GLN A 271 24.26 -25.72 -14.84
CA GLN A 271 24.53 -26.86 -13.97
C GLN A 271 23.56 -26.88 -12.79
N ARG A 272 23.06 -28.07 -12.44
CA ARG A 272 22.24 -28.27 -11.25
C ARG A 272 23.10 -28.60 -10.04
N LEU A 273 22.95 -27.79 -9.00
CA LEU A 273 23.57 -27.96 -7.69
C LEU A 273 22.57 -28.53 -6.70
N ARG A 274 23.08 -29.32 -5.75
CA ARG A 274 22.33 -29.79 -4.58
C ARG A 274 22.93 -29.13 -3.34
N VAL A 275 22.19 -28.18 -2.76
CA VAL A 275 22.59 -27.43 -1.57
C VAL A 275 22.08 -28.18 -0.35
N HIS A 276 22.98 -28.62 0.53
CA HIS A 276 22.63 -29.41 1.72
C HIS A 276 22.39 -28.57 2.99
N GLY A 277 22.51 -27.24 2.90
CA GLY A 277 22.31 -26.31 4.01
C GLY A 277 23.62 -25.71 4.54
N LEU A 278 23.52 -24.98 5.65
CA LEU A 278 24.66 -24.40 6.34
C LEU A 278 25.52 -25.49 6.98
N ALA A 279 26.83 -25.43 6.75
CA ALA A 279 27.77 -26.34 7.41
C ALA A 279 27.71 -26.14 8.93
N SER A 280 27.46 -27.22 9.67
CA SER A 280 27.50 -27.26 11.12
C SER A 280 28.50 -28.32 11.58
N PRO A 281 29.57 -27.94 12.31
CA PRO A 281 29.92 -26.57 12.72
C PRO A 281 30.41 -25.68 11.56
N PRO A 282 30.30 -24.34 11.70
CA PRO A 282 30.62 -23.40 10.63
C PRO A 282 32.12 -23.38 10.31
N TRP A 283 32.45 -23.19 9.03
CA TRP A 283 33.83 -23.04 8.59
C TRP A 283 34.30 -21.59 8.78
N ARG A 284 35.58 -21.42 9.13
CA ARG A 284 36.23 -20.13 9.36
C ARG A 284 37.34 -19.93 8.36
N ILE A 285 37.55 -18.69 7.91
CA ILE A 285 38.69 -18.31 7.06
C ILE A 285 39.77 -17.68 7.94
N LEU A 286 40.97 -18.25 7.92
CA LEU A 286 42.16 -17.71 8.55
C LEU A 286 43.03 -16.99 7.50
N VAL A 287 43.52 -15.81 7.82
CA VAL A 287 44.38 -15.01 6.93
C VAL A 287 45.79 -14.94 7.49
N SER A 288 46.79 -15.24 6.66
CA SER A 288 48.21 -15.08 6.99
C SER A 288 48.81 -13.93 6.19
N THR A 289 49.26 -12.88 6.89
CA THR A 289 49.72 -11.60 6.30
C THR A 289 51.19 -11.27 6.57
N LYS A 290 51.92 -12.04 7.40
CA LYS A 290 53.26 -11.62 7.86
C LYS A 290 54.35 -12.04 6.85
N GLY A 291 55.02 -11.05 6.25
CA GLY A 291 56.27 -11.21 5.48
C GLY A 291 56.14 -11.54 3.99
N ARG A 292 54.93 -11.62 3.43
CA ARG A 292 54.71 -11.90 1.99
C ARG A 292 53.90 -10.78 1.35
N LYS A 293 54.23 -10.41 0.11
CA LYS A 293 53.51 -9.39 -0.67
C LYS A 293 52.04 -9.74 -0.94
N VAL A 294 51.66 -11.03 -0.86
CA VAL A 294 50.29 -11.51 -1.12
C VAL A 294 49.76 -12.30 0.09
N PRO A 295 48.59 -11.94 0.65
CA PRO A 295 47.97 -12.65 1.78
C PRO A 295 47.52 -14.06 1.38
N ARG A 296 47.69 -15.03 2.29
CA ARG A 296 47.19 -16.40 2.10
C ARG A 296 45.97 -16.65 2.98
N HIS A 297 44.95 -17.28 2.40
CA HIS A 297 43.68 -17.60 3.05
C HIS A 297 43.58 -19.11 3.25
N PHE A 298 43.18 -19.55 4.44
CA PHE A 298 42.99 -20.96 4.80
C PHE A 298 41.59 -21.17 5.33
N MET A 299 40.86 -22.17 4.84
CA MET A 299 39.54 -22.51 5.35
C MET A 299 39.65 -23.64 6.37
N VAL A 300 39.08 -23.47 7.55
CA VAL A 300 39.16 -24.41 8.68
C VAL A 300 37.76 -24.71 9.18
N SER A 301 37.41 -25.99 9.29
CA SER A 301 36.13 -26.40 9.89
C SER A 301 36.06 -25.97 11.36
N GLY A 302 34.89 -25.51 11.81
CA GLY A 302 34.66 -25.20 13.22
C GLY A 302 34.78 -26.41 14.16
N ALA A 303 34.78 -27.63 13.61
CA ALA A 303 35.06 -28.87 14.36
C ALA A 303 36.56 -29.10 14.59
N TYR A 304 37.43 -28.31 13.96
CA TYR A 304 38.87 -28.51 14.06
C TYR A 304 39.39 -28.12 15.46
N GLN A 305 39.78 -29.12 16.24
CA GLN A 305 40.34 -28.96 17.58
C GLN A 305 41.88 -28.89 17.61
N GLY A 306 42.53 -28.97 16.44
CA GLY A 306 43.99 -28.92 16.34
C GLY A 306 44.55 -27.50 16.50
N LYS A 307 45.87 -27.40 16.66
CA LYS A 307 46.60 -26.12 16.64
C LYS A 307 47.32 -25.96 15.31
N LEU A 308 46.88 -25.00 14.50
CA LEU A 308 47.61 -24.59 13.31
C LEU A 308 48.77 -23.69 13.72
N ARG A 309 50.00 -24.20 13.61
CA ARG A 309 51.21 -23.42 13.86
C ARG A 309 51.71 -22.82 12.55
N ARG A 310 52.20 -21.59 12.62
CA ARG A 310 52.87 -20.93 11.49
C ARG A 310 54.22 -21.63 11.27
N GLY A 311 54.46 -22.17 10.08
CA GLY A 311 55.80 -22.59 9.67
C GLY A 311 56.67 -21.34 9.48
N ALA A 312 57.81 -21.28 10.17
CA ALA A 312 58.83 -20.27 9.90
C ALA A 312 59.53 -20.67 8.60
N GLY A 313 59.29 -19.91 7.53
CA GLY A 313 59.91 -20.09 6.23
C GLY A 313 59.96 -18.76 5.52
#